data_AF-A0A6G3XC53-F1
#
_entry.id   AF-A0A6G3XC53-F1
#
_cell.length_a   1.000
_cell.length_b   1.000
_cell.length_c   1.000
_cell.angle_alpha   90.00
_cell.angle_beta   90.00
_cell.angle_gamma   90.00
#
_symmetry.space_group_name_H-M   'P 1'
#
loop_
_entity.id
_entity.type
_entity.pdbx_description
1 polymer ?
#
loop_
_entity_poly.entity_id
_entity_poly.type
_entity_poly.pdbx_seq_one_letter_code
_entity_poly.pdbx_strand_id
1 'polypeptide(L)'
;DGFEADDVIATLATQAEAAGFEVLIVTGDRDSFQLITENVTVLYPTKGVSELTRFTPEKVIEKYGLTPQQYPDFAALRGDPSDNLPGI
;
A
#
# COMPACT_ATOMS: atom_id res chain seq x y z
N ASP A 1 18.31 14.41 -2.77
CA ASP A 1 17.34 15.12 -1.91
C ASP A 1 16.11 15.48 -2.71
N GLY A 2 14.92 15.17 -2.19
CA GLY A 2 13.64 15.44 -2.85
C GLY A 2 12.75 14.21 -3.15
N PHE A 3 13.05 13.04 -2.55
CA PHE A 3 12.18 11.85 -2.65
C PHE A 3 11.57 11.56 -1.29
N GLU A 4 10.30 11.16 -1.29
CA GLU A 4 9.60 10.70 -0.11
C GLU A 4 9.89 9.21 0.15
N ALA A 5 9.54 8.72 1.34
CA ALA A 5 9.87 7.35 1.73
C ALA A 5 9.10 6.32 0.89
N ASP A 6 7.88 6.65 0.50
CA ASP A 6 7.02 5.88 -0.40
C ASP A 6 7.61 5.78 -1.82
N ASP A 7 8.20 6.85 -2.37
CA ASP A 7 8.92 6.82 -3.65
C ASP A 7 10.04 5.77 -3.64
N VAL A 8 10.80 5.74 -2.54
CA VAL A 8 11.91 4.80 -2.35
C VAL A 8 11.37 3.37 -2.19
N ILE A 9 10.31 3.19 -1.41
CA ILE A 9 9.66 1.88 -1.22
C ILE A 9 9.13 1.35 -2.55
N ALA A 10 8.41 2.17 -3.32
CA ALA A 10 7.87 1.81 -4.61
C ALA A 10 8.99 1.37 -5.57
N THR A 11 10.05 2.18 -5.66
CA THR A 11 11.21 1.89 -6.51
C THR A 11 11.85 0.54 -6.14
N LEU A 12 12.10 0.29 -4.86
CA LEU A 12 12.74 -0.95 -4.40
C LEU A 12 11.82 -2.16 -4.54
N ALA A 13 10.53 -2.03 -4.23
CA ALA A 13 9.56 -3.11 -4.36
C ALA A 13 9.41 -3.55 -5.82
N THR A 14 9.28 -2.60 -6.76
CA THR A 14 9.20 -2.90 -8.19
C THR A 14 10.47 -3.58 -8.71
N GLN A 15 11.65 -3.13 -8.29
CA GLN A 15 12.92 -3.75 -8.69
C GLN A 15 13.06 -5.17 -8.13
N ALA A 16 12.69 -5.38 -6.87
CA ALA A 16 12.77 -6.69 -6.22
C ALA A 16 11.78 -7.69 -6.83
N GLU A 17 10.54 -7.27 -7.07
CA GLU A 17 9.54 -8.10 -7.76
C GLU A 17 10.03 -8.48 -9.17
N ALA A 18 10.56 -7.53 -9.95
CA ALA A 18 11.11 -7.80 -11.28
C ALA A 18 12.31 -8.77 -11.26
N ALA A 19 13.04 -8.82 -10.15
CA ALA A 19 14.11 -9.78 -9.90
C ALA A 19 13.60 -11.14 -9.38
N GLY A 20 12.28 -11.33 -9.24
CA GLY A 20 11.65 -12.58 -8.82
C GLY A 20 11.57 -12.79 -7.31
N PHE A 21 11.74 -11.73 -6.50
CA PHE A 21 11.59 -11.82 -5.05
C PHE A 21 10.12 -11.69 -4.62
N GLU A 22 9.76 -12.40 -3.56
CA GLU A 22 8.59 -12.07 -2.74
C GLU A 22 8.94 -10.88 -1.83
N VAL A 23 8.12 -9.83 -1.89
CA VAL A 23 8.37 -8.56 -1.20
C VAL A 23 7.35 -8.34 -0.08
N LEU A 24 7.85 -7.97 1.10
CA LEU A 24 7.03 -7.57 2.24
C LEU A 24 7.32 -6.11 2.58
N ILE A 25 6.31 -5.24 2.43
CA ILE A 25 6.40 -3.82 2.77
C ILE A 25 5.76 -3.61 4.14
N VAL A 26 6.52 -3.18 5.15
CA VAL A 26 5.98 -2.87 6.48
C VAL A 26 5.71 -1.38 6.58
N THR A 27 4.44 -0.99 6.63
CA THR A 27 4.05 0.43 6.71
C THR A 27 2.65 0.60 7.31
N GLY A 28 2.44 1.72 8.01
CA GLY A 28 1.12 2.15 8.47
C GLY A 28 0.37 3.03 7.45
N ASP A 29 1.02 3.33 6.34
CA ASP A 29 0.43 4.10 5.24
C ASP A 29 -0.35 3.18 4.29
N ARG A 30 -1.56 3.62 3.93
CA ARG A 30 -2.46 2.87 3.04
C ARG A 30 -2.19 3.16 1.57
N ASP A 31 -1.50 4.24 1.24
CA ASP A 31 -1.19 4.56 -0.15
C ASP A 31 -0.27 3.51 -0.76
N SER A 32 0.55 2.88 0.07
CA SER A 32 1.34 1.69 -0.29
C SER A 32 0.49 0.49 -0.74
N PHE A 33 -0.83 0.47 -0.54
CA PHE A 33 -1.69 -0.59 -1.08
C PHE A 33 -1.71 -0.62 -2.61
N GLN A 34 -1.40 0.50 -3.27
CA GLN A 34 -1.26 0.55 -4.72
C GLN A 34 -0.13 -0.35 -5.25
N LEU A 35 0.85 -0.66 -4.40
CA LEU A 35 2.01 -1.50 -4.75
C LEU A 35 1.71 -3.00 -4.60
N ILE A 36 0.55 -3.38 -4.09
CA ILE A 36 0.20 -4.78 -3.85
C ILE A 36 0.02 -5.52 -5.18
N THR A 37 0.70 -6.66 -5.29
CA THR A 37 0.60 -7.61 -6.39
C THR A 37 0.54 -9.03 -5.82
N GLU A 38 0.57 -10.05 -6.67
CA GLU A 38 0.71 -11.45 -6.23
C GLU A 38 2.03 -11.70 -5.48
N ASN A 39 3.09 -10.93 -5.76
CA ASN A 39 4.42 -11.10 -5.15
C ASN A 39 4.77 -10.00 -4.14
N VAL A 40 3.95 -8.95 -4.03
CA VAL A 40 4.16 -7.83 -3.11
C VAL A 40 3.02 -7.77 -2.10
N THR A 41 3.32 -8.02 -0.83
CA THR A 41 2.36 -7.95 0.29
C THR A 41 2.69 -6.77 1.21
N VAL A 42 1.67 -6.00 1.59
CA VAL A 42 1.81 -4.97 2.62
C VAL A 42 1.49 -5.55 4.00
N LEU A 43 2.38 -5.35 4.96
CA LEU A 43 2.21 -5.67 6.37
C LEU A 43 1.76 -4.42 7.13
N TYR A 44 0.46 -4.30 7.31
CA TYR A 44 -0.18 -3.13 7.91
C TYR A 44 -0.39 -3.31 9.43
N PRO A 45 0.17 -2.45 10.29
CA PRO A 45 -0.05 -2.50 11.73
C PRO A 45 -1.51 -2.20 12.10
N THR A 46 -2.24 -3.19 12.63
CA THR A 46 -3.64 -3.02 13.04
C THR A 46 -3.81 -2.72 14.52
N LYS A 47 -2.82 -3.08 15.36
CA LYS A 47 -2.84 -2.83 16.81
C LYS A 47 -1.41 -2.65 17.34
N GLY A 48 -0.88 -1.45 17.17
CA GLY A 48 0.55 -1.17 17.41
C GLY A 48 1.45 -1.98 16.46
N VAL A 49 2.76 -1.96 16.70
CA VAL A 49 3.73 -2.73 15.88
C VAL A 49 3.70 -4.24 16.14
N SER A 50 2.94 -4.68 17.15
CA SER A 50 2.86 -6.08 17.58
C SER A 50 1.89 -6.93 16.75
N GLU A 51 0.95 -6.32 16.04
CA GLU A 51 -0.05 -7.03 15.24
C GLU A 51 -0.06 -6.48 13.82
N LEU A 52 0.42 -7.29 12.86
CA LEU A 52 0.51 -6.94 11.45
C LEU A 52 -0.53 -7.73 10.66
N THR A 53 -1.39 -7.03 9.94
CA THR A 53 -2.30 -7.62 8.95
C THR A 53 -1.62 -7.66 7.59
N ARG A 54 -1.66 -8.82 6.94
CA ARG A 54 -1.21 -8.99 5.55
C ARG A 54 -2.28 -8.51 4.59
N PHE A 55 -1.93 -7.53 3.77
CA PHE A 55 -2.73 -7.07 2.65
C PHE A 55 -2.17 -7.66 1.36
N THR A 56 -2.85 -8.70 0.88
CA THR A 56 -2.71 -9.31 -0.45
C THR A 56 -3.79 -8.75 -1.39
N PRO A 57 -3.76 -9.01 -2.71
CA PRO A 57 -4.82 -8.60 -3.62
C PRO A 57 -6.21 -9.02 -3.14
N GLU A 58 -6.38 -10.25 -2.66
CA GLU A 58 -7.66 -10.76 -2.14
C GLU A 58 -8.09 -10.00 -0.90
N LYS A 59 -7.15 -9.65 -0.01
CA LYS A 59 -7.49 -8.94 1.22
C LYS A 59 -7.95 -7.50 0.94
N VAL A 60 -7.36 -6.85 -0.07
CA VAL A 60 -7.81 -5.52 -0.52
C VAL A 60 -9.24 -5.61 -1.07
N ILE A 61 -9.54 -6.62 -1.90
CA ILE A 61 -10.89 -6.84 -2.43
C ILE A 61 -11.89 -7.15 -1.31
N GLU A 62 -11.55 -8.06 -0.39
CA GLU A 62 -12.42 -8.42 0.74
C GLU A 62 -12.78 -7.19 1.59
N LYS A 63 -11.79 -6.34 1.87
CA LYS A 63 -11.97 -5.21 2.79
C LYS A 63 -12.58 -3.97 2.12
N TYR A 64 -12.21 -3.68 0.89
CA TYR A 64 -12.56 -2.42 0.21
C TYR A 64 -13.49 -2.62 -0.99
N GLY A 65 -13.68 -3.85 -1.48
CA GLY A 65 -14.43 -4.11 -2.70
C GLY A 65 -13.73 -3.63 -3.97
N LEU A 66 -12.41 -3.38 -3.89
CA LEU A 66 -11.59 -2.77 -4.93
C LEU A 66 -10.32 -3.59 -5.14
N THR A 67 -9.73 -3.52 -6.35
CA THR A 67 -8.38 -4.04 -6.57
C THR A 67 -7.32 -3.04 -6.05
N PRO A 68 -6.08 -3.49 -5.79
CA PRO A 68 -4.96 -2.60 -5.48
C PRO A 68 -4.82 -1.42 -6.47
N GLN A 69 -5.00 -1.68 -7.76
CA GLN A 69 -4.87 -0.66 -8.82
C GLN A 69 -5.98 0.40 -8.78
N GLN A 70 -7.14 0.08 -8.20
CA GLN A 70 -8.26 1.02 -8.03
C GLN A 70 -8.16 1.80 -6.71
N TYR A 71 -7.27 1.39 -5.79
CA TYR A 71 -7.15 2.01 -4.48
C TYR A 71 -6.76 3.49 -4.52
N PRO A 72 -5.81 3.93 -5.36
CA PRO A 72 -5.45 5.35 -5.46
C PRO A 72 -6.64 6.23 -5.87
N ASP A 73 -7.43 5.80 -6.86
CA ASP A 73 -8.61 6.52 -7.31
C ASP A 73 -9.62 6.67 -6.16
N PHE A 74 -9.83 5.60 -5.40
CA PHE A 74 -10.70 5.64 -4.22
C PHE A 74 -10.15 6.57 -3.12
N ALA A 75 -8.84 6.54 -2.85
CA ALA A 75 -8.22 7.43 -1.88
C ALA A 75 -8.39 8.90 -2.27
N ALA A 76 -8.17 9.22 -3.55
CA ALA A 76 -8.37 10.57 -4.09
C ALA A 76 -9.83 11.05 -3.97
N LEU A 77 -10.81 10.18 -4.20
CA LEU A 77 -12.23 10.51 -4.07
C LEU A 77 -12.66 10.69 -2.62
N ARG A 78 -12.23 9.78 -1.73
CA ARG A 78 -12.54 9.81 -0.29
C ARG A 78 -11.91 11.02 0.39
N GLY A 79 -10.78 11.48 -0.13
CA GLY A 79 -9.87 12.38 0.56
C GLY A 79 -9.04 11.65 1.62
N ASP A 80 -7.98 12.32 2.04
CA ASP A 80 -7.11 11.91 3.12
C ASP A 80 -6.86 13.07 4.09
N PRO A 81 -7.53 13.08 5.26
CA PRO A 81 -7.32 14.10 6.27
C PRO A 81 -5.90 14.13 6.84
N SER A 82 -5.15 13.04 6.79
CA SER A 82 -3.75 13.04 7.27
C SER A 82 -2.81 13.79 6.32
N ASP A 83 -3.14 13.82 5.03
CA ASP A 83 -2.40 14.55 3.99
C ASP A 83 -3.07 15.86 3.56
N ASN A 84 -4.04 16.35 4.33
CA ASN A 84 -4.84 17.54 4.00
C ASN A 84 -5.52 17.48 2.61
N LEU A 85 -5.85 16.28 2.13
CA LEU A 85 -6.56 16.08 0.88
C LEU A 85 -8.08 16.08 1.12
N PRO A 86 -8.83 17.11 0.67
CA PRO A 86 -10.28 17.11 0.79
C PRO A 86 -10.88 16.08 -0.17
N GLY A 87 -11.89 15.35 0.31
CA GLY A 87 -12.72 14.49 -0.55
C GLY A 87 -13.66 15.30 -1.44
N ILE A 88 -14.26 14.62 -2.41
CA ILE A 88 -15.27 15.19 -3.33
C ILE A 88 -16.68 15.04 -2.77
#